data_AF-N2A6P9-F1
#
_entry.id   AF-N2A6P9-F1
#
_cell.length_a   1.000
_cell.length_b   1.000
_cell.length_c   1.000
_cell.angle_alpha   90.00
_cell.angle_beta   90.00
_cell.angle_gamma   90.00
#
_symmetry.space_group_name_H-M   'P 1'
#
loop_
_entity.id
_entity.type
_entity.pdbx_description
1 polymer ?
#
loop_
_entity_poly.entity_id
_entity_poly.type
_entity_poly.pdbx_seq_one_letter_code
_entity_poly.pdbx_strand_id
1 'polypeptide(L)'
;MQNVQKLAGISRELKSCTFDRHMCLTVAEAPGVDYEELEEFIGENGYFSMIFDFRYADLDIASGSEWFKRVDWSVKDLNDKIMASQMAIQKYGWGANFIENHDQPRAATKYLKEGRHNAEAVKTLAAMYFFLRGIPFIYQGQELGMVNFERKSVDEFDDISSIDQYHRSIQEGYTAQQALRFVNMRSRDNARTPFPWNHERYGGFSTVKPWLGMTEEYPKINAEAQIGKKGSMYEFYKQMKV
;
A
#
# COMPACT_ATOMS: atom_id res chain seq x y z
N MET A 1 28.84 -8.58 -1.36
CA MET A 1 29.74 -7.97 -0.34
C MET A 1 30.15 -6.55 -0.65
N GLN A 2 30.79 -6.24 -1.79
CA GLN A 2 31.30 -4.87 -2.07
C GLN A 2 30.20 -3.80 -2.21
N ASN A 3 29.01 -4.16 -2.70
CA ASN A 3 27.87 -3.23 -2.81
C ASN A 3 27.17 -2.97 -1.46
N VAL A 4 27.10 -3.98 -0.58
CA VAL A 4 26.49 -3.87 0.76
C VAL A 4 27.34 -2.98 1.67
N GLN A 5 28.67 -3.14 1.65
CA GLN A 5 29.58 -2.27 2.40
C GLN A 5 29.54 -0.80 1.93
N LYS A 6 29.36 -0.56 0.62
CA LYS A 6 29.19 0.80 0.09
C LYS A 6 27.86 1.42 0.54
N LEU A 7 26.77 0.65 0.55
CA LEU A 7 25.47 1.08 1.06
C LEU A 7 25.56 1.45 2.54
N ALA A 8 26.20 0.62 3.37
CA ALA A 8 26.41 0.90 4.79
C ALA A 8 27.18 2.22 5.01
N GLY A 9 28.27 2.44 4.26
CA GLY A 9 29.05 3.68 4.34
C GLY A 9 28.24 4.92 3.98
N ILE A 10 27.55 4.89 2.84
CA ILE A 10 26.72 6.01 2.35
C ILE A 10 25.57 6.30 3.32
N SER A 11 24.89 5.28 3.83
CA SER A 11 23.78 5.46 4.77
C SER A 11 24.22 6.09 6.09
N ARG A 12 25.37 5.70 6.63
CA ARG A 12 25.93 6.30 7.85
C ARG A 12 26.36 7.75 7.63
N GLU A 13 26.98 8.04 6.50
CA GLU A 13 27.35 9.41 6.13
C GLU A 13 26.09 10.27 5.98
N LEU A 14 25.09 9.80 5.23
CA LEU A 14 23.81 10.49 5.06
C LEU A 14 23.17 10.79 6.42
N LYS A 15 23.09 9.80 7.32
CA LYS A 15 22.55 9.95 8.67
C LYS A 15 23.26 11.07 9.46
N SER A 16 24.58 10.97 9.61
CA SER A 16 25.38 11.90 10.43
C SER A 16 25.50 13.30 9.83
N CYS A 17 25.45 13.42 8.51
CA CYS A 17 25.56 14.70 7.80
C CYS A 17 24.21 15.41 7.59
N THR A 18 23.06 14.72 7.79
CA THR A 18 21.73 15.29 7.55
C THR A 18 20.78 15.12 8.75
N PHE A 19 20.01 14.03 8.81
CA PHE A 19 18.85 13.90 9.70
C PHE A 19 19.17 13.77 11.20
N ASP A 20 20.36 13.28 11.57
CA ASP A 20 20.79 13.28 12.98
C ASP A 20 20.93 14.69 13.56
N ARG A 21 21.24 15.67 12.70
CA ARG A 21 21.43 17.07 13.10
C ARG A 21 20.12 17.79 13.40
N HIS A 22 18.98 17.18 13.04
CA HIS A 22 17.67 17.83 13.03
C HIS A 22 16.59 17.02 13.76
N MET A 23 16.95 15.94 14.47
CA MET A 23 16.01 15.03 15.15
C MET A 23 14.84 14.57 14.25
N CYS A 24 15.13 14.28 12.98
CA CYS A 24 14.10 13.86 12.05
C CYS A 24 13.67 12.41 12.32
N LEU A 25 12.38 12.14 12.12
CA LEU A 25 11.90 10.78 11.92
C LEU A 25 12.24 10.34 10.50
N THR A 26 12.92 9.21 10.34
CA THR A 26 13.26 8.64 9.04
C THR A 26 12.66 7.25 8.85
N VAL A 27 12.13 6.99 7.66
CA VAL A 27 11.48 5.73 7.31
C VAL A 27 12.11 5.19 6.04
N ALA A 28 12.58 3.95 6.09
CA ALA A 28 13.14 3.27 4.94
C ALA A 28 12.07 2.50 4.17
N GLU A 29 11.98 2.73 2.87
CA GLU A 29 11.45 1.76 1.92
C GLU A 29 12.63 0.93 1.42
N ALA A 30 12.80 -0.27 1.99
CA ALA A 30 13.90 -1.16 1.65
C ALA A 30 13.37 -2.58 1.40
N PRO A 31 12.66 -2.79 0.28
CA PRO A 31 12.17 -4.12 -0.09
C PRO A 31 13.35 -5.08 -0.27
N GLY A 32 13.24 -6.27 0.32
CA GLY A 32 14.26 -7.32 0.20
C GLY A 32 15.35 -7.32 1.27
N VAL A 33 15.31 -6.43 2.27
CA VAL A 33 16.16 -6.55 3.46
C VAL A 33 15.70 -7.76 4.29
N ASP A 34 16.63 -8.66 4.57
CA ASP A 34 16.38 -9.85 5.38
C ASP A 34 16.13 -9.48 6.85
N TYR A 35 15.37 -10.30 7.57
CA TYR A 35 15.03 -10.00 8.97
C TYR A 35 16.29 -9.92 9.86
N GLU A 36 17.32 -10.69 9.51
CA GLU A 36 18.60 -10.79 10.18
C GLU A 36 19.46 -9.52 10.01
N GLU A 37 19.20 -8.73 8.96
CA GLU A 37 19.94 -7.49 8.66
C GLU A 37 19.26 -6.25 9.24
N LEU A 38 18.08 -6.38 9.85
CA LEU A 38 17.29 -5.24 10.32
C LEU A 38 18.02 -4.35 11.34
N GLU A 39 18.91 -4.92 12.17
CA GLU A 39 19.68 -4.14 13.15
C GLU A 39 20.53 -3.05 12.50
N GLU A 40 20.99 -3.26 11.26
CA GLU A 40 21.74 -2.24 10.53
C GLU A 40 20.84 -1.10 10.05
N PHE A 41 19.59 -1.39 9.73
CA PHE A 41 18.66 -0.44 9.12
C PHE A 41 17.85 0.34 10.15
N ILE A 42 17.45 -0.28 11.24
CA ILE A 42 16.53 0.30 12.23
C ILE A 42 16.99 0.06 13.67
N GLY A 43 16.54 0.92 14.58
CA GLY A 43 16.91 0.87 15.99
C GLY A 43 17.87 1.97 16.38
N GLU A 44 18.41 1.90 17.61
CA GLU A 44 19.28 2.95 18.15
C GLU A 44 20.55 3.18 17.31
N ASN A 45 21.12 2.10 16.76
CA ASN A 45 22.31 2.13 15.90
C ASN A 45 21.99 2.02 14.40
N GLY A 46 20.70 1.96 14.04
CA GLY A 46 20.26 1.78 12.66
C GLY A 46 20.46 3.03 11.80
N TYR A 47 20.48 2.83 10.47
CA TYR A 47 20.53 3.94 9.52
C TYR A 47 19.28 4.83 9.55
N PHE A 48 18.13 4.27 9.89
CA PHE A 48 16.81 4.90 9.87
C PHE A 48 16.03 4.65 11.16
N SER A 49 14.99 5.44 11.43
CA SER A 49 14.14 5.24 12.62
C SER A 49 13.23 4.02 12.51
N MET A 50 12.72 3.73 11.31
CA MET A 50 11.81 2.62 11.03
C MET A 50 11.87 2.18 9.56
N ILE A 51 11.19 1.09 9.25
CA ILE A 51 11.17 0.46 7.93
C ILE A 51 9.75 0.02 7.54
N PHE A 52 9.43 0.11 6.25
CA PHE A 52 8.28 -0.56 5.66
C PHE A 52 8.61 -2.02 5.32
N ASP A 53 7.78 -2.96 5.79
CA ASP A 53 7.92 -4.38 5.44
C ASP A 53 6.86 -4.80 4.41
N PHE A 54 7.31 -5.10 3.19
CA PHE A 54 6.44 -5.44 2.07
C PHE A 54 6.05 -6.92 2.02
N ARG A 55 6.58 -7.79 2.88
CA ARG A 55 6.33 -9.25 2.77
C ARG A 55 4.87 -9.67 2.92
N TYR A 56 4.08 -8.95 3.72
CA TYR A 56 2.63 -9.14 3.80
C TYR A 56 1.86 -8.24 2.81
N ALA A 57 2.51 -7.24 2.23
CA ALA A 57 1.98 -6.45 1.12
C ALA A 57 2.12 -7.20 -0.22
N ASP A 58 3.04 -8.14 -0.37
CA ASP A 58 3.25 -8.87 -1.62
C ASP A 58 2.86 -10.35 -1.52
N LEU A 59 2.00 -10.71 -0.55
CA LEU A 59 1.59 -12.11 -0.34
C LEU A 59 0.84 -12.75 -1.53
N ASP A 60 0.30 -11.93 -2.42
CA ASP A 60 -0.61 -12.33 -3.49
C ASP A 60 0.08 -12.40 -4.88
N ILE A 61 1.41 -12.27 -4.91
CA ILE A 61 2.23 -12.28 -6.13
C ILE A 61 3.42 -13.24 -5.98
N ALA A 62 3.84 -13.85 -7.09
CA ALA A 62 4.99 -14.75 -7.10
C ALA A 62 6.33 -13.98 -7.02
N SER A 63 6.39 -12.82 -7.65
CA SER A 63 7.55 -11.92 -7.61
C SER A 63 7.12 -10.47 -7.89
N GLY A 64 7.93 -9.51 -7.44
CA GLY A 64 7.69 -8.09 -7.73
C GLY A 64 7.87 -7.71 -9.20
N SER A 65 8.60 -8.51 -9.98
CA SER A 65 8.86 -8.26 -11.41
C SER A 65 7.85 -8.94 -12.35
N GLU A 66 7.08 -9.91 -11.86
CA GLU A 66 6.06 -10.64 -12.62
C GLU A 66 4.78 -10.75 -11.80
N TRP A 67 4.27 -9.61 -11.33
CA TRP A 67 3.14 -9.59 -10.41
C TRP A 67 1.80 -10.03 -11.04
N PHE A 68 1.72 -10.15 -12.37
CA PHE A 68 0.58 -10.80 -13.03
C PHE A 68 0.49 -12.30 -12.65
N LYS A 69 1.60 -12.93 -12.23
CA LYS A 69 1.61 -14.27 -11.64
C LYS A 69 1.13 -14.19 -10.19
N ARG A 70 -0.17 -14.41 -10.03
CA ARG A 70 -0.85 -14.36 -8.74
C ARG A 70 -0.57 -15.62 -7.92
N VAL A 71 -0.47 -15.44 -6.61
CA VAL A 71 -0.35 -16.53 -5.63
C VAL A 71 -1.61 -16.54 -4.77
N ASP A 72 -2.19 -17.73 -4.61
CA ASP A 72 -3.29 -17.94 -3.69
C ASP A 72 -2.79 -17.88 -2.25
N TRP A 73 -3.61 -17.29 -1.38
CA TRP A 73 -3.28 -17.08 0.02
C TRP A 73 -4.53 -17.20 0.89
N SER A 74 -4.32 -17.55 2.15
CA SER A 74 -5.34 -17.65 3.19
C SER A 74 -5.15 -16.58 4.26
N VAL A 75 -6.20 -16.30 5.04
CA VAL A 75 -6.11 -15.38 6.20
C VAL A 75 -5.01 -15.81 7.17
N LYS A 76 -4.75 -17.11 7.28
CA LYS A 76 -3.64 -17.64 8.09
C LYS A 76 -2.29 -17.19 7.54
N ASP A 77 -2.07 -17.23 6.23
CA ASP A 77 -0.81 -16.78 5.62
C ASP A 77 -0.57 -15.28 5.84
N LEU A 78 -1.64 -14.47 5.77
CA LEU A 78 -1.57 -13.04 6.10
C LEU A 78 -1.16 -12.84 7.56
N ASN A 79 -1.84 -13.51 8.49
CA ASN A 79 -1.52 -13.45 9.91
C ASN A 79 -0.08 -13.87 10.18
N ASP A 80 0.37 -15.00 9.64
CA ASP A 80 1.71 -15.52 9.86
C ASP A 80 2.79 -14.55 9.36
N LYS A 81 2.57 -13.91 8.20
CA LYS A 81 3.48 -12.88 7.67
C LYS A 81 3.51 -11.61 8.52
N ILE A 82 2.35 -11.12 8.98
CA ILE A 82 2.26 -9.98 9.89
C ILE A 82 2.99 -10.29 11.19
N MET A 83 2.76 -11.47 11.77
CA MET A 83 3.38 -11.88 13.03
C MET A 83 4.90 -12.06 12.88
N ALA A 84 5.37 -12.67 11.79
CA ALA A 84 6.79 -12.78 11.50
C ALA A 84 7.45 -11.39 11.42
N SER A 85 6.80 -10.44 10.72
CA SER A 85 7.25 -9.05 10.62
C SER A 85 7.35 -8.37 11.98
N GLN A 86 6.27 -8.45 12.77
CA GLN A 86 6.21 -7.86 14.10
C GLN A 86 7.26 -8.46 15.05
N MET A 87 7.46 -9.78 15.03
CA MET A 87 8.44 -10.46 15.88
C MET A 87 9.89 -10.16 15.48
N ALA A 88 10.16 -9.94 14.20
CA ALA A 88 11.50 -9.58 13.74
C ALA A 88 11.82 -8.11 14.03
N ILE A 89 10.95 -7.18 13.62
CA ILE A 89 11.19 -5.73 13.76
C ILE A 89 11.32 -5.32 15.21
N GLN A 90 10.50 -5.87 16.11
CA GLN A 90 10.50 -5.45 17.52
C GLN A 90 11.79 -5.78 18.28
N LYS A 91 12.62 -6.71 17.75
CA LYS A 91 13.93 -7.02 18.34
C LYS A 91 14.90 -5.85 18.23
N TYR A 92 14.74 -5.01 17.21
CA TYR A 92 15.73 -3.99 16.83
C TYR A 92 15.17 -2.57 16.89
N GLY A 93 13.93 -2.34 16.45
CA GLY A 93 13.41 -0.99 16.31
C GLY A 93 11.90 -0.90 16.18
N TRP A 94 11.43 0.04 15.36
CA TRP A 94 10.01 0.31 15.11
C TRP A 94 9.60 -0.03 13.68
N GLY A 95 8.37 -0.52 13.53
CA GLY A 95 7.78 -0.76 12.21
C GLY A 95 7.00 0.45 11.73
N ALA A 96 7.03 0.70 10.41
CA ALA A 96 6.09 1.58 9.74
C ALA A 96 4.91 0.74 9.24
N ASN A 97 3.84 0.66 10.04
CA ASN A 97 2.70 -0.19 9.73
C ASN A 97 1.85 0.44 8.62
N PHE A 98 1.61 -0.29 7.54
CA PHE A 98 0.81 0.19 6.42
C PHE A 98 0.00 -0.95 5.82
N ILE A 99 -1.12 -0.61 5.18
CA ILE A 99 -1.88 -1.56 4.35
C ILE A 99 -2.14 -1.01 2.94
N GLU A 100 -1.89 0.29 2.73
CA GLU A 100 -1.99 0.97 1.45
C GLU A 100 -0.82 1.94 1.28
N ASN A 101 -0.42 2.15 0.03
CA ASN A 101 0.44 3.24 -0.43
C ASN A 101 0.16 3.46 -1.93
N HIS A 102 0.95 4.30 -2.60
CA HIS A 102 0.78 4.62 -4.02
C HIS A 102 1.17 3.49 -4.99
N ASP A 103 1.74 2.39 -4.50
CA ASP A 103 2.24 1.25 -5.28
C ASP A 103 1.48 -0.06 -4.97
N GLN A 104 0.63 -0.07 -3.96
CA GLN A 104 -0.21 -1.21 -3.56
C GLN A 104 -1.68 -0.96 -3.94
N PRO A 105 -2.44 -1.98 -4.36
CA PRO A 105 -3.89 -1.82 -4.58
C PRO A 105 -4.60 -1.50 -3.27
N ARG A 106 -5.85 -1.03 -3.35
CA ARG A 106 -6.66 -0.71 -2.18
C ARG A 106 -6.85 -1.94 -1.29
N ALA A 107 -6.65 -1.77 0.01
CA ALA A 107 -6.59 -2.86 0.98
C ALA A 107 -7.94 -3.57 1.10
N ALA A 108 -9.05 -2.83 1.03
CA ALA A 108 -10.39 -3.40 1.05
C ALA A 108 -10.60 -4.39 -0.11
N THR A 109 -10.24 -4.00 -1.34
CA THR A 109 -10.35 -4.89 -2.51
C THR A 109 -9.45 -6.10 -2.37
N LYS A 110 -8.19 -5.90 -1.99
CA LYS A 110 -7.18 -6.96 -1.92
C LYS A 110 -7.48 -8.00 -0.85
N TYR A 111 -7.69 -7.55 0.39
CA TYR A 111 -7.75 -8.45 1.55
C TYR A 111 -9.15 -8.98 1.83
N LEU A 112 -10.20 -8.19 1.55
CA LEU A 112 -11.57 -8.58 1.86
C LEU A 112 -12.33 -9.18 0.67
N LYS A 113 -11.84 -8.99 -0.56
CA LYS A 113 -12.43 -9.53 -1.79
C LYS A 113 -13.93 -9.14 -1.89
N GLU A 114 -14.85 -10.10 -1.78
CA GLU A 114 -16.30 -9.83 -1.77
C GLU A 114 -16.76 -9.03 -0.55
N GLY A 115 -16.02 -9.07 0.56
CA GLY A 115 -16.28 -8.31 1.77
C GLY A 115 -15.90 -6.83 1.70
N ARG A 116 -15.35 -6.34 0.58
CA ARG A 116 -14.84 -4.96 0.43
C ARG A 116 -15.90 -3.87 0.64
N HIS A 117 -17.19 -4.19 0.47
CA HIS A 117 -18.30 -3.25 0.70
C HIS A 117 -18.95 -3.42 2.08
N ASN A 118 -18.48 -4.37 2.90
CA ASN A 118 -18.93 -4.50 4.29
C ASN A 118 -18.12 -3.55 5.18
N ALA A 119 -18.79 -2.49 5.66
CA ALA A 119 -18.15 -1.46 6.47
C ALA A 119 -17.46 -2.03 7.73
N GLU A 120 -18.03 -3.03 8.39
CA GLU A 120 -17.45 -3.62 9.60
C GLU A 120 -16.22 -4.48 9.30
N ALA A 121 -16.20 -5.16 8.14
CA ALA A 121 -15.02 -5.88 7.69
C ALA A 121 -13.86 -4.92 7.37
N VAL A 122 -14.14 -3.80 6.71
CA VAL A 122 -13.14 -2.76 6.41
C VAL A 122 -12.62 -2.10 7.69
N LYS A 123 -13.50 -1.82 8.67
CA LYS A 123 -13.10 -1.30 9.98
C LYS A 123 -12.25 -2.30 10.78
N THR A 124 -12.54 -3.59 10.68
CA THR A 124 -11.74 -4.64 11.33
C THR A 124 -10.33 -4.70 10.75
N LEU A 125 -10.20 -4.61 9.42
CA LEU A 125 -8.88 -4.52 8.77
C LEU A 125 -8.11 -3.27 9.21
N ALA A 126 -8.80 -2.13 9.34
CA ALA A 126 -8.21 -0.90 9.85
C ALA A 126 -7.73 -1.07 11.31
N ALA A 127 -8.58 -1.58 12.21
CA ALA A 127 -8.20 -1.82 13.60
C ALA A 127 -6.99 -2.75 13.71
N MET A 128 -6.98 -3.85 12.95
CA MET A 128 -5.87 -4.81 12.94
C MET A 128 -4.52 -4.11 12.74
N TYR A 129 -4.37 -3.29 11.70
CA TYR A 129 -3.05 -2.69 11.40
C TYR A 129 -2.70 -1.49 12.31
N PHE A 130 -3.70 -0.73 12.78
CA PHE A 130 -3.48 0.38 13.71
C PHE A 130 -2.91 -0.08 15.05
N PHE A 131 -3.35 -1.26 15.54
CA PHE A 131 -2.95 -1.79 16.85
C PHE A 131 -1.73 -2.72 16.78
N LEU A 132 -1.08 -2.86 15.63
CA LEU A 132 0.24 -3.47 15.55
C LEU A 132 1.28 -2.55 16.21
N ARG A 133 2.35 -3.13 16.78
CA ARG A 133 3.45 -2.36 17.35
C ARG A 133 4.18 -1.63 16.21
N GLY A 134 4.17 -0.31 16.25
CA GLY A 134 4.79 0.53 15.22
C GLY A 134 4.09 1.88 15.09
N ILE A 135 4.43 2.63 14.05
CA ILE A 135 3.71 3.86 13.67
C ILE A 135 2.80 3.54 12.49
N PRO A 136 1.47 3.76 12.59
CA PRO A 136 0.55 3.53 11.49
C PRO A 136 0.64 4.63 10.44
N PHE A 137 0.70 4.24 9.17
CA PHE A 137 0.60 5.11 8.00
C PHE A 137 -0.79 4.96 7.38
N ILE A 138 -1.41 6.08 7.03
CA ILE A 138 -2.70 6.13 6.33
C ILE A 138 -2.43 6.72 4.96
N TYR A 139 -2.82 6.02 3.91
CA TYR A 139 -2.72 6.53 2.55
C TYR A 139 -4.04 7.20 2.12
N GLN A 140 -3.96 8.25 1.30
CA GLN A 140 -5.13 9.06 0.94
C GLN A 140 -6.27 8.21 0.34
N GLY A 141 -7.44 8.30 0.96
CA GLY A 141 -8.65 7.60 0.54
C GLY A 141 -8.88 6.28 1.26
N GLN A 142 -7.88 5.76 1.97
CA GLN A 142 -8.00 4.61 2.84
C GLN A 142 -9.03 4.88 3.95
N GLU A 143 -9.02 6.09 4.50
CA GLU A 143 -9.97 6.57 5.52
C GLU A 143 -11.40 6.76 4.98
N LEU A 144 -11.59 6.75 3.65
CA LEU A 144 -12.90 6.76 3.02
C LEU A 144 -13.40 5.35 2.71
N GLY A 145 -12.52 4.34 2.79
CA GLY A 145 -12.80 2.98 2.33
C GLY A 145 -12.81 2.87 0.81
N MET A 146 -11.93 3.61 0.12
CA MET A 146 -11.79 3.51 -1.34
C MET A 146 -11.42 2.07 -1.76
N VAL A 147 -11.92 1.68 -2.93
CA VAL A 147 -11.68 0.37 -3.56
C VAL A 147 -10.95 0.57 -4.89
N ASN A 148 -10.34 -0.50 -5.40
CA ASN A 148 -9.80 -0.51 -6.77
C ASN A 148 -10.88 -0.10 -7.77
N PHE A 149 -10.47 0.47 -8.89
CA PHE A 149 -11.36 0.61 -10.03
C PHE A 149 -11.42 -0.70 -10.84
N GLU A 150 -12.31 -0.74 -11.82
CA GLU A 150 -12.26 -1.70 -12.92
C GLU A 150 -12.24 -0.96 -14.26
N ARG A 151 -11.26 -1.27 -15.12
CA ARG A 151 -11.15 -0.74 -16.50
C ARG A 151 -11.48 -1.81 -17.53
N LYS A 152 -11.85 -1.35 -18.72
CA LYS A 152 -12.26 -2.17 -19.85
C LYS A 152 -11.20 -2.25 -20.94
N SER A 153 -10.22 -1.34 -20.94
CA SER A 153 -9.03 -1.38 -21.80
C SER A 153 -7.74 -1.10 -21.02
N VAL A 154 -6.61 -1.60 -21.54
CA VAL A 154 -5.27 -1.21 -21.07
C VAL A 154 -5.00 0.29 -21.29
N ASP A 155 -5.65 0.91 -22.27
CA ASP A 155 -5.51 2.35 -22.58
C ASP A 155 -6.10 3.27 -21.50
N GLU A 156 -6.83 2.70 -20.53
CA GLU A 156 -7.38 3.44 -19.39
C GLU A 156 -6.42 3.46 -18.17
N PHE A 157 -5.25 2.85 -18.30
CA PHE A 157 -4.15 2.88 -17.35
C PHE A 157 -3.08 3.86 -17.82
N ASP A 158 -2.34 4.43 -16.87
CA ASP A 158 -1.23 5.36 -17.12
C ASP A 158 0.11 4.80 -16.61
N ASP A 159 0.07 3.84 -15.68
CA ASP A 159 1.27 3.25 -15.10
C ASP A 159 2.02 2.34 -16.07
N ILE A 160 3.27 2.70 -16.38
CA ILE A 160 4.15 1.95 -17.27
C ILE A 160 4.35 0.49 -16.84
N SER A 161 4.44 0.21 -15.53
CA SER A 161 4.56 -1.17 -15.02
C SER A 161 3.29 -1.97 -15.32
N SER A 162 2.12 -1.37 -15.15
CA SER A 162 0.82 -1.97 -15.47
C SER A 162 0.67 -2.29 -16.95
N ILE A 163 1.09 -1.36 -17.82
CA ILE A 163 1.08 -1.55 -19.29
C ILE A 163 2.07 -2.66 -19.70
N ASP A 164 3.29 -2.66 -19.15
CA ASP A 164 4.28 -3.71 -19.40
C ASP A 164 3.76 -5.10 -18.99
N GLN A 165 3.13 -5.20 -17.82
CA GLN A 165 2.64 -6.47 -17.27
C GLN A 165 1.44 -7.00 -18.03
N TYR A 166 0.59 -6.11 -18.57
CA TYR A 166 -0.44 -6.48 -19.55
C TYR A 166 0.20 -7.19 -20.76
N HIS A 167 1.15 -6.53 -21.42
CA HIS A 167 1.78 -7.07 -22.63
C HIS A 167 2.62 -8.32 -22.36
N ARG A 168 3.37 -8.35 -21.26
CA ARG A 168 4.18 -9.50 -20.85
C ARG A 168 3.31 -10.72 -20.58
N SER A 169 2.20 -10.57 -19.88
CA SER A 169 1.29 -11.70 -19.65
C SER A 169 0.73 -12.27 -20.97
N ILE A 170 0.44 -11.42 -21.96
CA ILE A 170 0.03 -11.89 -23.30
C ILE A 170 1.16 -12.68 -23.98
N GLN A 171 2.40 -12.20 -23.89
CA GLN A 171 3.57 -12.90 -24.44
C GLN A 171 3.80 -14.25 -23.75
N GLU A 172 3.43 -14.39 -22.48
CA GLU A 172 3.49 -15.65 -21.73
C GLU A 172 2.26 -16.56 -21.93
N GLY A 173 1.36 -16.20 -22.86
CA GLY A 173 0.28 -17.08 -23.33
C GLY A 173 -1.09 -16.81 -22.71
N TYR A 174 -1.26 -15.75 -21.92
CA TYR A 174 -2.57 -15.36 -21.41
C TYR A 174 -3.40 -14.60 -22.46
N THR A 175 -4.72 -14.71 -22.37
CA THR A 175 -5.61 -13.90 -23.23
C THR A 175 -5.60 -12.44 -22.79
N ALA A 176 -5.96 -11.52 -23.70
CA ALA A 176 -6.12 -10.10 -23.38
C ALA A 176 -7.09 -9.86 -22.21
N GLN A 177 -8.14 -10.67 -22.10
CA GLN A 177 -9.09 -10.58 -20.99
C GLN A 177 -8.45 -11.00 -19.65
N GLN A 178 -7.64 -12.06 -19.64
CA GLN A 178 -6.90 -12.48 -18.45
C GLN A 178 -5.86 -11.44 -18.06
N ALA A 179 -5.10 -10.92 -19.03
CA ALA A 179 -4.13 -9.86 -18.85
C ALA A 179 -4.76 -8.62 -18.20
N LEU A 180 -5.86 -8.12 -18.76
CA LEU A 180 -6.60 -6.98 -18.22
C LEU A 180 -7.11 -7.25 -16.80
N ARG A 181 -7.59 -8.48 -16.52
CA ARG A 181 -8.01 -8.88 -15.17
C ARG A 181 -6.85 -8.82 -14.17
N PHE A 182 -5.66 -9.30 -14.53
CA PHE A 182 -4.48 -9.22 -13.66
C PHE A 182 -4.12 -7.77 -13.32
N VAL A 183 -4.14 -6.90 -14.33
CA VAL A 183 -3.83 -5.48 -14.17
C VAL A 183 -4.89 -4.77 -13.32
N ASN A 184 -6.18 -5.00 -13.55
CA ASN A 184 -7.25 -4.47 -12.69
C ASN A 184 -7.09 -4.88 -11.22
N MET A 185 -6.64 -6.10 -10.94
CA MET A 185 -6.44 -6.58 -9.57
C MET A 185 -5.24 -5.93 -8.85
N ARG A 186 -4.19 -5.51 -9.57
CA ARG A 186 -2.89 -5.19 -8.93
C ARG A 186 -2.26 -3.86 -9.32
N SER A 187 -2.69 -3.25 -10.43
CA SER A 187 -2.12 -2.01 -10.95
C SER A 187 -1.98 -0.96 -9.84
N ARG A 188 -0.85 -0.25 -9.86
CA ARG A 188 -0.56 0.85 -8.95
C ARG A 188 -1.53 2.02 -9.15
N ASP A 189 -2.10 2.14 -10.36
CA ASP A 189 -3.10 3.16 -10.67
C ASP A 189 -4.34 3.05 -9.78
N ASN A 190 -4.66 1.86 -9.25
CA ASN A 190 -5.76 1.68 -8.30
C ASN A 190 -5.66 2.61 -7.08
N ALA A 191 -4.44 2.90 -6.63
CA ALA A 191 -4.16 3.81 -5.52
C ALA A 191 -3.91 5.26 -5.97
N ARG A 192 -3.80 5.52 -7.28
CA ARG A 192 -3.45 6.84 -7.84
C ARG A 192 -4.64 7.56 -8.46
N THR A 193 -5.83 6.97 -8.44
CA THR A 193 -7.05 7.65 -8.85
C THR A 193 -7.23 8.97 -8.09
N PRO A 194 -7.82 10.00 -8.75
CA PRO A 194 -8.02 11.27 -8.08
C PRO A 194 -8.85 11.14 -6.81
N PHE A 195 -8.46 11.86 -5.76
CA PHE A 195 -9.13 11.80 -4.47
C PHE A 195 -10.56 12.38 -4.58
N PRO A 196 -11.60 11.63 -4.17
CA PRO A 196 -12.98 12.07 -4.30
C PRO A 196 -13.41 12.93 -3.10
N TRP A 197 -13.40 14.26 -3.28
CA TRP A 197 -13.87 15.22 -2.28
C TRP A 197 -15.39 15.19 -2.11
N ASN A 198 -16.14 15.09 -3.20
CA ASN A 198 -17.60 15.09 -3.20
C ASN A 198 -18.18 14.18 -4.30
N HIS A 199 -19.50 14.26 -4.53
CA HIS A 199 -20.22 13.45 -5.53
C HIS A 199 -20.33 14.15 -6.90
N GLU A 200 -19.78 15.34 -7.06
CA GLU A 200 -19.87 16.12 -8.29
C GLU A 200 -18.90 15.62 -9.36
N ARG A 201 -18.91 16.24 -10.54
CA ARG A 201 -18.02 15.89 -11.65
C ARG A 201 -16.56 15.76 -11.18
N TYR A 202 -15.94 14.63 -11.52
CA TYR A 202 -14.58 14.25 -11.11
C TYR A 202 -14.35 14.25 -9.60
N GLY A 203 -15.40 14.00 -8.81
CA GLY A 203 -15.37 13.97 -7.35
C GLY A 203 -14.95 15.29 -6.72
N GLY A 204 -15.13 16.43 -7.41
CA GLY A 204 -14.66 17.73 -6.96
C GLY A 204 -13.13 17.90 -7.00
N PHE A 205 -12.39 16.93 -7.54
CA PHE A 205 -10.93 17.00 -7.68
C PHE A 205 -10.49 18.03 -8.74
N SER A 206 -11.27 18.16 -9.81
CA SER A 206 -10.92 18.98 -10.97
C SER A 206 -12.18 19.44 -11.69
N THR A 207 -12.11 20.59 -12.36
CA THR A 207 -13.17 21.07 -13.28
C THR A 207 -13.00 20.53 -14.71
N VAL A 208 -11.82 19.99 -15.04
CA VAL A 208 -11.46 19.38 -16.33
C VAL A 208 -11.12 17.90 -16.17
N LYS A 209 -11.07 17.15 -17.29
CA LYS A 209 -10.75 15.71 -17.25
C LYS A 209 -9.41 15.47 -16.55
N PRO A 210 -9.37 14.72 -15.44
CA PRO A 210 -8.11 14.37 -14.76
C PRO A 210 -7.25 13.45 -15.63
N TRP A 211 -5.97 13.37 -15.29
CA TRP A 211 -4.98 12.52 -15.96
C TRP A 211 -5.38 11.04 -15.93
N LEU A 212 -5.93 10.58 -14.80
CA LEU A 212 -6.47 9.24 -14.62
C LEU A 212 -7.96 9.30 -14.29
N GLY A 213 -8.74 8.35 -14.80
CA GLY A 213 -10.17 8.26 -14.53
C GLY A 213 -10.50 8.05 -13.04
N MET A 214 -11.65 8.53 -12.60
CA MET A 214 -12.16 8.27 -11.24
C MET A 214 -12.44 6.76 -11.04
N THR A 215 -12.63 6.35 -9.78
CA THR A 215 -13.26 5.06 -9.44
C THR A 215 -14.74 5.09 -9.78
N GLU A 216 -15.41 3.94 -9.94
CA GLU A 216 -16.85 3.93 -10.25
C GLU A 216 -17.69 4.37 -9.03
N GLU A 217 -17.16 4.15 -7.84
CA GLU A 217 -17.81 4.35 -6.55
C GLU A 217 -17.70 5.77 -6.02
N TYR A 218 -16.93 6.67 -6.66
CA TYR A 218 -16.68 8.03 -6.13
C TYR A 218 -17.96 8.82 -5.78
N PRO A 219 -19.11 8.70 -6.49
CA PRO A 219 -20.31 9.43 -6.10
C PRO A 219 -20.87 9.00 -4.73
N LYS A 220 -20.52 7.80 -4.26
CA LYS A 220 -20.93 7.24 -2.97
C LYS A 220 -19.81 7.23 -1.93
N ILE A 221 -18.58 6.96 -2.37
CA ILE A 221 -17.37 6.91 -1.53
C ILE A 221 -16.57 8.20 -1.80
N ASN A 222 -16.85 9.23 -1.03
CA ASN A 222 -16.18 10.54 -1.09
C ASN A 222 -16.11 11.18 0.30
N ALA A 223 -15.26 12.21 0.44
CA ALA A 223 -15.04 12.88 1.72
C ALA A 223 -16.31 13.52 2.30
N GLU A 224 -17.13 14.18 1.49
CA GLU A 224 -18.42 14.77 1.91
C GLU A 224 -19.36 13.72 2.54
N ALA A 225 -19.39 12.51 1.98
CA ALA A 225 -20.20 11.40 2.47
C ALA A 225 -19.63 10.71 3.73
N GLN A 226 -18.39 11.02 4.13
CA GLN A 226 -17.71 10.36 5.25
C GLN A 226 -17.44 11.32 6.44
N ILE A 227 -16.99 12.54 6.17
CA ILE A 227 -16.57 13.50 7.21
C ILE A 227 -17.79 13.98 8.01
N GLY A 228 -17.70 13.89 9.35
CA GLY A 228 -18.79 14.30 10.25
C GLY A 228 -20.02 13.38 10.20
N LYS A 229 -19.97 12.26 9.46
CA LYS A 229 -21.06 11.29 9.40
C LYS A 229 -20.83 10.21 10.46
N LYS A 230 -21.74 10.13 11.44
CA LYS A 230 -21.65 9.14 12.52
C LYS A 230 -21.57 7.72 11.94
N GLY A 231 -20.56 6.97 12.37
CA GLY A 231 -20.36 5.56 11.97
C GLY A 231 -19.67 5.38 10.61
N SER A 232 -19.26 6.46 9.95
CA SER A 232 -18.50 6.42 8.70
C SER A 232 -17.10 5.82 8.89
N MET A 233 -16.45 5.47 7.77
CA MET A 233 -15.07 5.00 7.80
C MET A 233 -14.13 6.10 8.31
N TYR A 234 -14.35 7.34 7.88
CA TYR A 234 -13.52 8.48 8.30
C TYR A 234 -13.58 8.69 9.81
N GLU A 235 -14.78 8.69 10.40
CA GLU A 235 -14.93 8.86 11.84
C GLU A 235 -14.37 7.67 12.62
N PHE A 236 -14.40 6.46 12.05
CA PHE A 236 -13.72 5.31 12.63
C PHE A 236 -12.20 5.49 12.66
N TYR A 237 -11.58 5.83 11.53
CA TYR A 237 -10.14 6.12 11.45
C TYR A 237 -9.72 7.25 12.39
N LYS A 238 -10.55 8.28 12.54
CA LYS A 238 -10.31 9.39 13.47
C LYS A 238 -10.31 8.93 14.93
N GLN A 239 -11.14 7.95 15.31
CA GLN A 239 -11.15 7.36 16.66
C GLN A 239 -9.95 6.47 16.93
N MET A 240 -9.31 5.91 15.90
CA MET A 240 -8.10 5.08 16.03
C MET A 240 -6.82 5.90 16.21
N LYS A 241 -6.88 7.24 16.07
CA LYS A 241 -5.72 8.12 16.32
C LYS A 241 -5.40 8.07 17.81
N VAL A 242 -4.44 7.22 18.18
CA VAL A 242 -3.82 7.14 19.51
C VAL A 242 -2.87 8.31 19.70
#